data_AF-A0A7C6WII7-F1
#
_entry.id   AF-A0A7C6WII7-F1
#
_cell.length_a   1.000
_cell.length_b   1.000
_cell.length_c   1.000
_cell.angle_alpha   90.00
_cell.angle_beta   90.00
_cell.angle_gamma   90.00
#
_symmetry.space_group_name_H-M   'P 1'
#
loop_
_entity.id
_entity.type
_entity.pdbx_description
1 polymer ?
#
loop_
_entity_poly.entity_id
_entity_poly.type
_entity_poly.pdbx_seq_one_letter_code
_entity_poly.pdbx_strand_id
1 'polypeptide(L)'
;MVDFIKKQWFVLLIGLVFLIGIGYYVVDQQSSVVKGKQVNGEDIVFSIDGKNFTADDFYKELKEDYEVNLAAMRYQIEVVEQTMTLTEDEIVSAKLNVEEFDAVYQQQFGKNYKEYLGRILISIGFDGYEDLDKFSRFTLKYNRMLEEYLDDNLDPYWTEYEKQYKPRILSHILVRIADTENITTEEQEKLDAVKEALAQGESFSAVAKEYSDDGSGASGGSLGLATTSTSYVKE
;
A
#
# COMPACT_ATOMS: atom_id res chain seq x y z
N MET A 1 30.46 -32.63 0.81
CA MET A 1 28.99 -32.72 0.67
C MET A 1 28.60 -33.20 -0.73
N VAL A 2 29.15 -32.60 -1.81
CA VAL A 2 28.90 -33.01 -3.20
C VAL A 2 29.28 -34.47 -3.51
N ASP A 3 30.40 -34.98 -2.99
CA ASP A 3 30.82 -36.37 -3.23
C ASP A 3 29.96 -37.41 -2.51
N PHE A 4 29.38 -37.05 -1.37
CA PHE A 4 28.42 -37.90 -0.66
C PHE A 4 27.11 -38.00 -1.45
N ILE A 5 26.62 -36.87 -1.97
CA ILE A 5 25.43 -36.81 -2.83
C ILE A 5 25.67 -37.59 -4.13
N LYS A 6 26.82 -37.43 -4.79
CA LYS A 6 27.17 -38.21 -6.00
C LYS A 6 27.35 -39.70 -5.74
N LYS A 7 27.81 -40.11 -4.56
CA LYS A 7 28.00 -41.53 -4.20
C LYS A 7 26.69 -42.21 -3.79
N GLN A 8 25.79 -41.46 -3.17
CA GLN A 8 24.51 -41.96 -2.63
C GLN A 8 23.29 -41.44 -3.42
N TRP A 9 23.49 -40.90 -4.63
CA TRP A 9 22.43 -40.24 -5.41
C TRP A 9 21.22 -41.15 -5.66
N PHE A 10 21.47 -42.45 -5.88
CA PHE A 10 20.44 -43.45 -6.07
C PHE A 10 19.61 -43.71 -4.79
N VAL A 11 20.26 -43.71 -3.62
CA VAL A 11 19.59 -43.85 -2.32
C VAL A 11 18.76 -42.62 -2.00
N LEU A 12 19.27 -41.42 -2.32
CA LEU A 12 18.53 -40.16 -2.20
C LEU A 12 17.33 -40.10 -3.16
N LEU A 13 17.48 -40.61 -4.39
CA LEU A 13 16.40 -40.69 -5.37
C LEU A 13 15.29 -41.65 -4.91
N ILE A 14 15.65 -42.81 -4.36
CA ILE A 14 14.68 -43.74 -3.76
C ILE A 14 13.98 -43.10 -2.56
N GLY A 15 14.72 -42.40 -1.69
CA GLY A 15 14.15 -41.64 -0.58
C GLY A 15 13.14 -40.57 -1.04
N LEU A 16 13.46 -39.85 -2.12
CA LEU A 16 12.57 -38.86 -2.73
C LEU A 16 11.29 -39.50 -3.29
N VAL A 17 11.41 -40.65 -3.96
CA VAL A 17 10.25 -41.40 -4.48
C VAL A 17 9.34 -41.89 -3.34
N PHE A 18 9.90 -42.36 -2.22
CA PHE A 18 9.11 -42.70 -1.04
C PHE A 18 8.44 -41.49 -0.40
N LEU A 19 9.11 -40.34 -0.32
CA LEU A 19 8.51 -39.10 0.19
C LEU A 19 7.37 -38.60 -0.70
N ILE A 20 7.52 -38.69 -2.03
CA ILE A 20 6.45 -38.38 -2.99
C ILE A 20 5.28 -39.37 -2.83
N GLY A 21 5.57 -40.67 -2.68
CA GLY A 21 4.55 -41.69 -2.46
C GLY A 21 3.80 -41.53 -1.13
N ILE A 22 4.50 -41.17 -0.05
CA ILE A 22 3.90 -40.85 1.25
C ILE A 22 3.08 -39.56 1.15
N GLY A 23 3.60 -38.52 0.48
CA GLY A 23 2.87 -37.27 0.25
C GLY A 23 1.58 -37.50 -0.56
N TYR A 24 1.67 -38.27 -1.64
CA TYR A 24 0.52 -38.69 -2.44
C TYR A 24 -0.46 -39.53 -1.60
N TYR A 25 0.03 -40.49 -0.83
CA TYR A 25 -0.81 -41.31 0.06
C TYR A 25 -1.50 -40.49 1.14
N VAL A 26 -0.83 -39.50 1.73
CA VAL A 26 -1.42 -38.58 2.71
C VAL A 26 -2.47 -37.70 2.04
N VAL A 27 -2.21 -37.16 0.85
CA VAL A 27 -3.19 -36.35 0.10
C VAL A 27 -4.37 -37.21 -0.35
N ASP A 28 -4.17 -38.42 -0.84
CA ASP A 28 -5.22 -39.35 -1.27
C ASP A 28 -6.09 -39.85 -0.09
N GLN A 29 -5.45 -40.21 1.03
CA GLN A 29 -6.14 -40.64 2.25
C GLN A 29 -6.80 -39.48 3.01
N GLN A 30 -6.25 -38.26 2.96
CA GLN A 30 -6.84 -37.11 3.67
C GLN A 30 -7.80 -36.29 2.82
N SER A 31 -7.63 -36.20 1.50
CA SER A 31 -8.58 -35.49 0.62
C SER A 31 -9.95 -36.17 0.55
N SER A 32 -10.01 -37.48 0.82
CA SER A 32 -11.26 -38.23 0.98
C SER A 32 -11.85 -38.15 2.39
N VAL A 33 -11.03 -37.86 3.41
CA VAL A 33 -11.43 -37.77 4.84
C VAL A 33 -11.78 -36.34 5.27
N VAL A 34 -11.24 -35.31 4.61
CA VAL A 34 -11.56 -33.90 4.82
C VAL A 34 -12.42 -33.37 3.66
N LYS A 35 -13.40 -34.15 3.24
CA LYS A 35 -14.60 -33.57 2.62
C LYS A 35 -15.46 -33.08 3.77
N GLY A 36 -15.88 -31.80 3.75
CA GLY A 36 -16.78 -31.25 4.76
C GLY A 36 -17.92 -32.24 5.03
N LYS A 37 -18.20 -32.52 6.30
CA LYS A 37 -19.26 -33.47 6.66
C LYS A 37 -20.55 -32.94 6.04
N GLN A 38 -21.20 -33.71 5.18
CA GLN A 38 -22.52 -33.34 4.65
C GLN A 38 -23.61 -34.03 5.47
N VAL A 39 -24.64 -33.27 5.84
CA VAL A 39 -25.85 -33.81 6.47
C VAL A 39 -27.04 -33.28 5.68
N ASN A 40 -27.87 -34.18 5.15
CA ASN A 40 -29.02 -33.84 4.30
C ASN A 40 -28.68 -33.03 3.03
N GLY A 41 -27.45 -33.15 2.51
CA GLY A 41 -27.00 -32.42 1.33
C GLY A 41 -26.42 -31.03 1.63
N GLU A 42 -26.40 -30.62 2.90
CA GLU A 42 -25.82 -29.35 3.35
C GLU A 42 -24.39 -29.59 3.88
N ASP A 43 -23.46 -28.72 3.49
CA ASP A 43 -22.08 -28.75 3.97
C ASP A 43 -22.01 -28.25 5.42
N ILE A 44 -21.60 -29.10 6.35
CA ILE A 44 -21.41 -28.71 7.76
C ILE A 44 -20.05 -28.03 7.92
N VAL A 45 -20.08 -26.79 8.42
CA VAL A 45 -18.90 -25.99 8.76
C VAL A 45 -18.39 -26.38 10.15
N PHE A 46 -19.29 -26.44 11.14
CA PHE A 46 -18.97 -26.90 12.50
C PHE A 46 -20.20 -27.46 13.24
N SER A 47 -19.97 -28.17 14.35
CA SER A 47 -21.04 -28.68 15.22
C SER A 47 -20.74 -28.34 16.69
N ILE A 48 -21.76 -27.91 17.44
CA ILE A 48 -21.69 -27.66 18.90
C ILE A 48 -22.86 -28.40 19.55
N ASP A 49 -22.58 -29.24 20.55
CA ASP A 49 -23.60 -30.00 21.30
C ASP A 49 -24.62 -30.76 20.43
N GLY A 50 -24.15 -31.33 19.32
CA GLY A 50 -24.98 -32.08 18.38
C GLY A 50 -25.83 -31.22 17.43
N LYS A 51 -25.78 -29.89 17.56
CA LYS A 51 -26.31 -28.95 16.55
C LYS A 51 -25.27 -28.75 15.46
N ASN A 52 -25.68 -28.94 14.20
CA ASN A 52 -24.86 -28.64 13.04
C ASN A 52 -25.09 -27.20 12.58
N PHE A 53 -24.02 -26.54 12.14
CA PHE A 53 -24.03 -25.24 11.50
C PHE A 53 -23.50 -25.40 10.08
N THR A 54 -24.32 -25.02 9.11
CA THR A 54 -24.08 -25.27 7.70
C THR A 54 -23.37 -24.10 7.01
N ALA A 55 -22.84 -24.34 5.82
CA ALA A 55 -22.30 -23.28 4.96
C ALA A 55 -23.40 -22.28 4.58
N ASP A 56 -24.63 -22.75 4.37
CA ASP A 56 -25.79 -21.90 4.07
C ASP A 56 -26.20 -21.01 5.25
N ASP A 57 -26.15 -21.54 6.48
CA ASP A 57 -26.37 -20.76 7.71
C ASP A 57 -25.34 -19.63 7.81
N PHE A 58 -24.07 -19.96 7.60
CA PHE A 58 -22.97 -19.00 7.67
C PHE A 58 -23.05 -17.97 6.54
N TYR A 59 -23.38 -18.40 5.33
CA TYR A 59 -23.60 -17.51 4.19
C TYR A 59 -24.75 -16.55 4.48
N LYS A 60 -25.88 -17.03 5.02
CA LYS A 60 -27.03 -16.19 5.36
C LYS A 60 -26.69 -15.13 6.40
N GLU A 61 -25.94 -15.48 7.44
CA GLU A 61 -25.46 -14.52 8.46
C GLU A 61 -24.50 -13.50 7.87
N LEU A 62 -23.52 -13.94 7.07
CA LEU A 62 -22.55 -13.03 6.43
C LEU A 62 -23.18 -12.16 5.34
N LYS A 63 -24.22 -12.64 4.67
CA LYS A 63 -24.88 -11.95 3.57
C LYS A 63 -25.42 -10.59 4.01
N GLU A 64 -26.04 -10.53 5.18
CA GLU A 64 -26.63 -9.29 5.71
C GLU A 64 -25.58 -8.19 5.91
N ASP A 65 -24.37 -8.55 6.34
CA ASP A 65 -23.33 -7.59 6.70
C ASP A 65 -22.32 -7.31 5.56
N TYR A 66 -22.07 -8.29 4.68
CA TYR A 66 -20.92 -8.24 3.76
C TYR A 66 -21.28 -8.35 2.27
N GLU A 67 -22.46 -8.85 1.90
CA GLU A 67 -22.78 -9.12 0.48
C GLU A 67 -22.72 -7.85 -0.37
N VAL A 68 -23.38 -6.78 0.08
CA VAL A 68 -23.46 -5.54 -0.70
C VAL A 68 -22.08 -4.91 -0.89
N ASN A 69 -21.24 -4.94 0.15
CA ASN A 69 -19.92 -4.32 0.10
C ASN A 69 -18.94 -5.11 -0.79
N LEU A 70 -18.83 -6.43 -0.59
CA LEU A 70 -17.95 -7.27 -1.40
C LEU A 70 -18.41 -7.36 -2.86
N ALA A 71 -19.73 -7.41 -3.09
CA ALA A 71 -20.27 -7.35 -4.45
C ALA A 71 -19.98 -6.00 -5.12
N ALA A 72 -20.09 -4.89 -4.39
CA ALA A 72 -19.73 -3.57 -4.91
C ALA A 72 -18.24 -3.45 -5.22
N MET A 73 -17.35 -3.97 -4.36
CA MET A 73 -15.91 -4.00 -4.61
C MET A 73 -15.56 -4.85 -5.84
N ARG A 74 -16.12 -6.05 -5.96
CA ARG A 74 -15.90 -6.89 -7.16
C ARG A 74 -16.45 -6.24 -8.42
N TYR A 75 -17.63 -5.62 -8.35
CA TYR A 75 -18.16 -4.86 -9.46
C TYR A 75 -17.24 -3.71 -9.87
N GLN A 76 -16.70 -2.96 -8.91
CA GLN A 76 -15.73 -1.89 -9.16
C GLN A 76 -14.45 -2.42 -9.82
N ILE A 77 -13.91 -3.54 -9.34
CA ILE A 77 -12.74 -4.20 -9.94
C ILE A 77 -13.03 -4.53 -11.41
N GLU A 78 -14.17 -5.17 -11.70
CA GLU A 78 -14.54 -5.54 -13.06
C GLU A 78 -14.76 -4.34 -13.98
N VAL A 79 -15.39 -3.27 -13.48
CA VAL A 79 -15.59 -2.03 -14.26
C VAL A 79 -14.24 -1.41 -14.61
N VAL A 80 -13.36 -1.21 -13.63
CA VAL A 80 -12.03 -0.62 -13.85
C VAL A 80 -11.19 -1.47 -14.81
N GLU A 81 -11.23 -2.80 -14.66
CA GLU A 81 -10.51 -3.71 -15.53
C GLU A 81 -10.97 -3.62 -17.00
N GLN A 82 -12.25 -3.36 -17.24
CA GLN A 82 -12.84 -3.25 -18.58
C GLN A 82 -12.67 -1.86 -19.21
N THR A 83 -12.61 -0.79 -18.40
CA THR A 83 -12.54 0.59 -18.91
C THR A 83 -11.11 1.10 -19.07
N MET A 84 -10.16 0.58 -18.29
CA MET A 84 -8.79 1.10 -18.24
C MET A 84 -7.77 0.08 -18.74
N THR A 85 -6.88 0.54 -19.62
CA THR A 85 -5.72 -0.22 -20.09
C THR A 85 -4.42 0.38 -19.58
N LEU A 86 -3.48 -0.44 -19.11
CA LEU A 86 -2.14 0.04 -18.74
C LEU A 86 -1.23 0.12 -19.96
N THR A 87 -0.31 1.07 -19.94
CA THR A 87 0.86 1.14 -20.82
C THR A 87 1.89 0.09 -20.42
N GLU A 88 2.86 -0.19 -21.30
CA GLU A 88 3.94 -1.13 -21.00
C GLU A 88 4.79 -0.68 -19.81
N ASP A 89 5.09 0.62 -19.71
CA ASP A 89 5.86 1.17 -18.60
C ASP A 89 5.11 1.00 -17.27
N GLU A 90 3.81 1.28 -17.23
CA GLU A 90 2.98 1.05 -16.04
C GLU A 90 2.91 -0.43 -15.67
N ILE A 91 2.87 -1.34 -16.64
CA ILE A 91 2.91 -2.79 -16.39
C ILE A 91 4.25 -3.19 -15.75
N VAL A 92 5.36 -2.61 -16.20
CA VAL A 92 6.68 -2.84 -15.60
C VAL A 92 6.71 -2.28 -14.18
N SER A 93 6.21 -1.05 -13.96
CA SER A 93 6.12 -0.46 -12.62
C SER A 93 5.25 -1.27 -11.67
N ALA A 94 4.10 -1.79 -12.13
CA ALA A 94 3.23 -2.65 -11.32
C ALA A 94 3.97 -3.90 -10.83
N LYS A 95 4.78 -4.52 -11.70
CA LYS A 95 5.58 -5.70 -11.34
C LYS A 95 6.67 -5.36 -10.32
N LEU A 96 7.41 -4.27 -10.54
CA LEU A 96 8.44 -3.83 -9.60
C LEU A 96 7.85 -3.51 -8.23
N ASN A 97 6.69 -2.84 -8.19
CA ASN A 97 5.98 -2.56 -6.96
C ASN A 97 5.55 -3.84 -6.23
N VAL A 98 5.10 -4.87 -6.96
CA VAL A 98 4.76 -6.18 -6.38
C VAL A 98 5.98 -6.84 -5.78
N GLU A 99 7.12 -6.84 -6.47
CA GLU A 99 8.37 -7.43 -5.97
C GLU A 99 8.86 -6.73 -4.69
N GLU A 100 8.83 -5.39 -4.66
CA GLU A 100 9.20 -4.61 -3.48
C GLU A 100 8.23 -4.87 -2.32
N PHE A 101 6.93 -4.79 -2.59
CA PHE A 101 5.90 -5.00 -1.59
C PHE A 101 5.97 -6.41 -0.98
N ASP A 102 6.15 -7.42 -1.81
CA ASP A 102 6.31 -8.82 -1.38
C ASP A 102 7.52 -8.98 -0.45
N ALA A 103 8.67 -8.40 -0.83
CA ALA A 103 9.89 -8.45 -0.05
C ALA A 103 9.76 -7.74 1.31
N VAL A 104 9.13 -6.55 1.33
CA VAL A 104 8.89 -5.79 2.57
C VAL A 104 7.99 -6.58 3.52
N TYR A 105 6.89 -7.16 3.02
CA TYR A 105 5.99 -7.94 3.85
C TYR A 105 6.63 -9.24 4.33
N GLN A 106 7.43 -9.90 3.50
CA GLN A 106 8.21 -11.06 3.90
C GLN A 106 9.18 -10.71 5.04
N GLN A 107 9.87 -9.57 4.94
CA GLN A 107 10.81 -9.10 5.96
C GLN A 107 10.09 -8.79 7.28
N GLN A 108 8.92 -8.15 7.22
CA GLN A 108 8.19 -7.70 8.41
C GLN A 108 7.40 -8.82 9.10
N PHE A 109 6.75 -9.70 8.34
CA PHE A 109 5.80 -10.69 8.86
C PHE A 109 6.33 -12.13 8.79
N GLY A 110 7.53 -12.34 8.24
CA GLY A 110 8.21 -13.64 8.24
C GLY A 110 7.48 -14.68 7.38
N LYS A 111 7.55 -15.95 7.79
CA LYS A 111 7.16 -17.09 6.94
C LYS A 111 5.68 -17.12 6.52
N ASN A 112 4.79 -16.49 7.29
CA ASN A 112 3.33 -16.56 7.06
C ASN A 112 2.77 -15.28 6.41
N TYR A 113 3.63 -14.44 5.82
CA TYR A 113 3.22 -13.17 5.25
C TYR A 113 2.24 -13.34 4.08
N LYS A 114 2.34 -14.44 3.32
CA LYS A 114 1.44 -14.74 2.19
C LYS A 114 0.03 -15.02 2.65
N GLU A 115 -0.16 -15.78 3.72
CA GLU A 115 -1.48 -16.01 4.31
C GLU A 115 -2.10 -14.71 4.84
N TYR A 116 -1.27 -13.84 5.44
CA TYR A 116 -1.72 -12.53 5.90
C TYR A 116 -2.17 -11.62 4.75
N LEU A 117 -1.32 -11.48 3.72
CA LEU A 117 -1.64 -10.72 2.52
C LEU A 117 -2.86 -11.29 1.78
N GLY A 118 -2.97 -12.61 1.68
CA GLY A 118 -4.11 -13.27 1.07
C GLY A 118 -5.42 -12.92 1.78
N ARG A 119 -5.44 -12.86 3.12
CA ARG A 119 -6.63 -12.44 3.88
C ARG A 119 -7.00 -10.98 3.62
N ILE A 120 -6.01 -10.10 3.49
CA ILE A 120 -6.25 -8.70 3.15
C ILE A 120 -6.87 -8.60 1.76
N LEU A 121 -6.27 -9.26 0.76
CA LEU A 121 -6.75 -9.27 -0.62
C LEU A 121 -8.19 -9.81 -0.73
N ILE A 122 -8.50 -10.88 0.01
CA ILE A 122 -9.88 -11.42 0.11
C ILE A 122 -10.84 -10.39 0.70
N SER A 123 -10.43 -9.68 1.75
CA SER A 123 -11.27 -8.68 2.41
C SER A 123 -11.60 -7.46 1.54
N ILE A 124 -10.86 -7.25 0.44
CA ILE A 124 -11.06 -6.15 -0.50
C ILE A 124 -11.49 -6.64 -1.90
N GLY A 125 -11.97 -7.88 -2.02
CA GLY A 125 -12.65 -8.40 -3.21
C GLY A 125 -11.79 -9.22 -4.19
N PHE A 126 -10.53 -9.53 -3.86
CA PHE A 126 -9.67 -10.43 -4.65
C PHE A 126 -9.75 -11.87 -4.12
N ASP A 127 -9.11 -12.82 -4.81
CA ASP A 127 -9.26 -14.24 -4.50
C ASP A 127 -8.15 -14.80 -3.58
N GLY A 128 -7.09 -14.03 -3.32
CA GLY A 128 -6.03 -14.39 -2.38
C GLY A 128 -4.66 -13.81 -2.74
N TYR A 129 -3.60 -14.37 -2.17
CA TYR A 129 -2.23 -13.88 -2.37
C TYR A 129 -1.78 -13.91 -3.85
N GLU A 130 -2.22 -14.91 -4.61
CA GLU A 130 -1.88 -15.02 -6.04
C GLU A 130 -2.43 -13.85 -6.89
N ASP A 131 -3.45 -13.13 -6.39
CA ASP A 131 -4.00 -11.94 -7.02
C ASP A 131 -3.20 -10.66 -6.71
N LEU A 132 -2.04 -10.73 -6.05
CA LEU A 132 -1.25 -9.55 -5.70
C LEU A 132 -0.85 -8.71 -6.95
N ASP A 133 -0.49 -9.37 -8.06
CA ASP A 133 -0.23 -8.68 -9.34
C ASP A 133 -1.51 -8.04 -9.91
N LYS A 134 -2.65 -8.75 -9.84
CA LYS A 134 -3.95 -8.22 -10.26
C LYS A 134 -4.33 -6.98 -9.44
N PHE A 135 -4.15 -7.02 -8.13
CA PHE A 135 -4.40 -5.90 -7.23
C PHE A 135 -3.51 -4.70 -7.54
N SER A 136 -2.22 -4.92 -7.78
CA SER A 136 -1.28 -3.86 -8.17
C SER A 136 -1.73 -3.16 -9.47
N ARG A 137 -2.09 -3.93 -10.50
CA ARG A 137 -2.60 -3.40 -11.77
C ARG A 137 -3.92 -2.67 -11.61
N PHE A 138 -4.86 -3.25 -10.87
CA PHE A 138 -6.14 -2.62 -10.57
C PHE A 138 -5.94 -1.27 -9.90
N THR A 139 -5.02 -1.17 -8.92
CA THR A 139 -4.75 0.09 -8.21
C THR A 139 -4.23 1.17 -9.16
N LEU A 140 -3.31 0.83 -10.07
CA LEU A 140 -2.82 1.77 -11.08
C LEU A 140 -3.96 2.24 -12.00
N LYS A 141 -4.76 1.31 -12.53
CA LYS A 141 -5.91 1.63 -13.38
C LYS A 141 -6.93 2.50 -12.68
N TYR A 142 -7.26 2.16 -11.44
CA TYR A 142 -8.23 2.88 -10.63
C TYR A 142 -7.76 4.30 -10.33
N ASN A 143 -6.49 4.47 -9.94
CA ASN A 143 -5.92 5.79 -9.72
C ASN A 143 -5.94 6.64 -11.00
N ARG A 144 -5.58 6.06 -12.15
CA ARG A 144 -5.63 6.80 -13.42
C ARG A 144 -7.05 7.20 -13.80
N MET A 145 -8.02 6.31 -13.60
CA MET A 145 -9.43 6.62 -13.82
C MET A 145 -9.92 7.77 -12.93
N LEU A 146 -9.47 7.81 -11.67
CA LEU A 146 -9.77 8.90 -10.75
C LEU A 146 -9.08 10.20 -11.17
N GLU A 147 -7.81 10.13 -11.58
CA GLU A 147 -7.06 11.29 -12.08
C GLU A 147 -7.72 11.88 -13.33
N GLU A 148 -8.05 11.05 -14.33
CA GLU A 148 -8.76 11.47 -15.54
C GLU A 148 -10.11 12.13 -15.20
N TYR A 149 -10.86 11.55 -14.27
CA TYR A 149 -12.12 12.15 -13.83
C TYR A 149 -11.91 13.49 -13.10
N LEU A 150 -10.91 13.57 -12.22
CA LEU A 150 -10.62 14.79 -11.47
C LEU A 150 -10.11 15.90 -12.38
N ASP A 151 -9.29 15.60 -13.38
CA ASP A 151 -8.81 16.59 -14.35
C ASP A 151 -9.97 17.28 -15.07
N ASP A 152 -11.03 16.53 -15.41
CA ASP A 152 -12.23 17.06 -16.06
C ASP A 152 -13.26 17.68 -15.10
N ASN A 153 -13.19 17.37 -13.80
CA ASN A 153 -14.24 17.70 -12.82
C ASN A 153 -13.71 18.33 -11.52
N LEU A 154 -12.50 18.91 -11.54
CA LEU A 154 -11.81 19.36 -10.32
C LEU A 154 -12.58 20.45 -9.58
N ASP A 155 -13.15 21.42 -10.30
CA ASP A 155 -13.74 22.64 -9.76
C ASP A 155 -14.66 22.44 -8.54
N PRO A 156 -15.69 21.57 -8.57
CA PRO A 156 -16.55 21.35 -7.40
C PRO A 156 -15.80 20.75 -6.21
N TYR A 157 -14.85 19.84 -6.42
CA TYR A 157 -14.08 19.22 -5.34
C TYR A 157 -13.07 20.20 -4.75
N TRP A 158 -12.36 20.92 -5.61
CA TRP A 158 -11.39 21.93 -5.20
C TRP A 158 -12.07 23.09 -4.46
N THR A 159 -13.23 23.56 -4.92
CA THR A 159 -13.95 24.66 -4.26
C THR A 159 -14.30 24.34 -2.81
N GLU A 160 -14.85 23.15 -2.55
CA GLU A 160 -15.19 22.76 -1.18
C GLU A 160 -13.93 22.47 -0.35
N TYR A 161 -12.92 21.83 -0.94
CA TYR A 161 -11.64 21.59 -0.30
C TYR A 161 -10.95 22.90 0.10
N GLU A 162 -10.90 23.88 -0.80
CA GLU A 162 -10.28 25.19 -0.57
C GLU A 162 -11.01 25.95 0.54
N LYS A 163 -12.34 25.96 0.52
CA LYS A 163 -13.17 26.59 1.53
C LYS A 163 -12.96 25.99 2.91
N GLN A 164 -12.90 24.66 3.00
CA GLN A 164 -12.76 23.95 4.26
C GLN A 164 -11.33 24.02 4.82
N TYR A 165 -10.33 23.76 3.98
CA TYR A 165 -8.96 23.52 4.42
C TYR A 165 -8.02 24.70 4.21
N LYS A 166 -8.44 25.72 3.44
CA LYS A 166 -7.66 26.94 3.11
C LYS A 166 -6.19 26.61 2.77
N PRO A 167 -5.97 25.72 1.78
CA PRO A 167 -4.64 25.24 1.42
C PRO A 167 -3.74 26.37 0.96
N ARG A 168 -2.45 26.31 1.32
CA ARG A 168 -1.42 27.25 0.90
C ARG A 168 -0.14 26.49 0.63
N ILE A 169 0.58 26.87 -0.41
CA ILE A 169 1.97 26.43 -0.59
C ILE A 169 2.85 27.42 0.16
N LEU A 170 3.64 26.91 1.10
CA LEU A 170 4.47 27.75 1.96
C LEU A 170 5.95 27.46 1.73
N SER A 171 6.75 28.52 1.84
CA SER A 171 8.21 28.44 1.93
C SER A 171 8.71 29.38 3.01
N HIS A 172 9.86 29.05 3.60
CA HIS A 172 10.51 29.90 4.61
C HIS A 172 12.03 29.97 4.44
N ILE A 173 12.62 31.00 5.02
CA ILE A 173 14.07 31.14 5.19
C ILE A 173 14.30 31.28 6.69
N LEU A 174 14.98 30.30 7.29
CA LEU A 174 15.34 30.36 8.70
C LEU A 174 16.74 30.95 8.81
N VAL A 175 16.91 32.00 9.61
CA VAL A 175 18.23 32.47 10.04
C VAL A 175 18.32 32.23 11.53
N ARG A 176 19.24 31.35 11.97
CA ARG A 176 19.42 31.04 13.39
C ARG A 176 20.23 32.15 14.05
N ILE A 177 19.72 32.65 15.17
CA ILE A 177 20.40 33.58 16.05
C ILE A 177 20.61 32.87 17.38
N ALA A 178 21.84 32.84 17.88
CA ALA A 178 22.20 32.14 19.10
C ALA A 178 21.64 32.82 20.36
N ASP A 179 21.68 34.16 20.40
CA ASP A 179 21.12 34.99 21.47
C ASP A 179 20.41 36.20 20.87
N THR A 180 19.07 36.22 20.97
CA THR A 180 18.24 37.29 20.40
C THR A 180 18.42 38.64 21.10
N GLU A 181 18.97 38.67 22.32
CA GLU A 181 19.27 39.90 23.05
C GLU A 181 20.66 40.46 22.68
N ASN A 182 21.54 39.63 22.11
CA ASN A 182 22.92 39.99 21.76
C ASN A 182 23.29 39.49 20.35
N ILE A 183 22.59 40.01 19.34
CA ILE A 183 22.86 39.68 17.92
C ILE A 183 24.29 40.09 17.57
N THR A 184 25.06 39.14 17.07
CA THR A 184 26.43 39.38 16.60
C THR A 184 26.44 40.11 15.26
N THR A 185 27.56 40.77 14.93
CA THR A 185 27.73 41.40 13.61
C THR A 185 27.52 40.41 12.47
N GLU A 186 28.01 39.18 12.61
CA GLU A 186 27.88 38.13 11.59
C GLU A 186 26.42 37.68 11.37
N GLU A 187 25.66 37.50 12.46
CA GLU A 187 24.23 37.16 12.37
C GLU A 187 23.42 38.31 11.75
N GLN A 188 23.77 39.55 12.07
CA GLN A 188 23.14 40.74 11.48
C GLN A 188 23.47 40.86 9.98
N GLU A 189 24.74 40.67 9.60
CA GLU A 189 25.19 40.66 8.19
C GLU A 189 24.46 39.58 7.38
N LYS A 190 24.29 38.38 7.94
CA LYS A 190 23.53 37.31 7.28
C LYS A 190 22.06 37.68 7.08
N LEU A 191 21.42 38.25 8.10
CA LEU A 191 20.03 38.71 7.99
C LEU A 191 19.88 39.81 6.94
N ASP A 192 20.84 40.73 6.87
CA ASP A 192 20.82 41.84 5.92
C ASP A 192 21.11 41.36 4.49
N ALA A 193 22.00 40.39 4.30
CA ALA A 193 22.24 39.74 3.01
C ALA A 193 20.96 39.08 2.47
N VAL A 194 20.21 38.36 3.31
CA VAL A 194 18.91 37.78 2.92
C VAL A 194 17.92 38.86 2.47
N LYS A 195 17.79 39.96 3.24
CA LYS A 195 16.88 41.05 2.90
C LYS A 195 17.29 41.76 1.61
N GLU A 196 18.58 41.99 1.42
CA GLU A 196 19.13 42.64 0.25
C GLU A 196 18.91 41.78 -1.01
N ALA A 197 19.24 40.50 -0.96
CA ALA A 197 19.02 39.56 -2.07
C ALA A 197 17.54 39.54 -2.50
N LEU A 198 16.62 39.44 -1.55
CA LEU A 198 15.18 39.49 -1.83
C LEU A 198 14.74 40.85 -2.39
N ALA A 199 15.27 41.96 -1.87
CA ALA A 199 14.94 43.31 -2.34
C ALA A 199 15.47 43.59 -3.76
N GLN A 200 16.60 42.97 -4.13
CA GLN A 200 17.17 43.02 -5.48
C GLN A 200 16.40 42.14 -6.48
N GLY A 201 15.41 41.38 -6.02
CA GLY A 201 14.55 40.55 -6.88
C GLY A 201 15.11 39.15 -7.14
N GLU A 202 16.07 38.69 -6.34
CA GLU A 202 16.50 37.29 -6.39
C GLU A 202 15.33 36.36 -6.00
N SER A 203 15.25 35.20 -6.66
CA SER A 203 14.16 34.26 -6.38
C SER A 203 14.24 33.77 -4.93
N PHE A 204 13.09 33.69 -4.25
CA PHE A 204 13.03 33.20 -2.86
C PHE A 204 13.71 31.84 -2.69
N SER A 205 13.54 30.94 -3.66
CA SER A 205 14.18 29.62 -3.63
C SER A 205 15.70 29.68 -3.70
N ALA A 206 16.30 30.64 -4.41
CA ALA A 206 17.75 30.78 -4.49
C ALA A 206 18.29 31.31 -3.15
N VAL A 207 17.67 32.39 -2.63
CA VAL A 207 18.02 32.94 -1.31
C VAL A 207 17.86 31.89 -0.20
N ALA A 208 16.79 31.08 -0.23
CA ALA A 208 16.60 30.01 0.73
C ALA A 208 17.68 28.92 0.65
N LYS A 209 18.13 28.56 -0.55
CA LYS A 209 19.22 27.58 -0.74
C LYS A 209 20.55 28.09 -0.22
N GLU A 210 20.79 29.39 -0.32
CA GLU A 210 22.05 29.99 0.06
C GLU A 210 22.12 30.32 1.56
N TYR A 211 21.03 30.85 2.12
CA TYR A 211 21.07 31.47 3.45
C TYR A 211 20.27 30.74 4.53
N SER A 212 19.36 29.83 4.19
CA SER A 212 18.49 29.18 5.19
C SER A 212 19.25 28.14 6.03
N ASP A 213 19.12 28.26 7.35
CA ASP A 213 19.61 27.32 8.36
C ASP A 213 18.62 26.18 8.65
N ASP A 214 17.52 26.11 7.90
CA ASP A 214 16.58 25.01 7.95
C ASP A 214 16.88 23.96 6.87
N GLY A 215 16.59 22.68 7.15
CA GLY A 215 16.80 21.59 6.20
C GLY A 215 16.05 21.76 4.89
N SER A 216 14.92 22.49 4.88
CA SER A 216 14.18 22.83 3.66
C SER A 216 14.95 23.79 2.73
N GLY A 217 16.01 24.46 3.21
CA GLY A 217 16.84 25.37 2.42
C GLY A 217 17.31 24.73 1.12
N ALA A 218 17.80 23.49 1.15
CA ALA A 218 18.21 22.73 -0.03
C ALA A 218 17.10 22.58 -1.09
N SER A 219 15.84 22.56 -0.64
CA SER A 219 14.63 22.52 -1.48
C SER A 219 13.99 23.89 -1.69
N GLY A 220 14.78 24.97 -1.59
CA GLY A 220 14.29 26.33 -1.79
C GLY A 220 13.39 26.85 -0.67
N GLY A 221 13.53 26.29 0.54
CA GLY A 221 12.72 26.66 1.70
C GLY A 221 11.32 26.06 1.70
N SER A 222 11.00 25.15 0.77
CA SER A 222 9.64 24.60 0.62
C SER A 222 9.20 23.82 1.86
N LEU A 223 8.04 24.19 2.39
CA LEU A 223 7.30 23.47 3.45
C LEU A 223 6.13 22.66 2.88
N GLY A 224 5.88 22.76 1.57
CA GLY A 224 4.81 22.06 0.88
C GLY A 224 3.43 22.68 1.10
N LEU A 225 2.40 21.84 0.94
CA LEU A 225 1.01 22.19 1.15
C LEU A 225 0.70 22.24 2.65
N ALA A 226 0.25 23.40 3.12
CA ALA A 226 -0.24 23.60 4.47
C ALA A 226 -1.74 23.93 4.44
N THR A 227 -2.50 23.32 5.34
CA THR A 227 -3.94 23.54 5.54
C THR A 227 -4.18 24.05 6.96
N THR A 228 -5.43 24.34 7.29
CA THR A 228 -5.85 24.69 8.67
C THR A 228 -5.52 23.61 9.71
N SER A 229 -5.36 22.35 9.31
CA SER A 229 -4.97 21.26 10.21
C SER A 229 -3.46 21.04 10.34
N THR A 230 -2.66 21.80 9.59
CA THR A 230 -1.20 21.64 9.62
C THR A 230 -0.64 22.19 10.93
N SER A 231 0.18 21.40 11.61
CA SER A 231 0.61 21.66 13.01
C SER A 231 1.31 22.99 13.27
N TYR A 232 1.94 23.57 12.24
CA TYR A 232 2.63 24.87 12.32
C TYR A 232 1.78 26.05 11.83
N VAL A 233 0.55 25.81 11.38
CA VAL A 233 -0.45 26.85 11.07
C VAL A 233 -1.28 27.06 12.33
N LYS A 234 -1.10 28.18 13.02
CA LYS A 234 -1.94 28.56 14.16
C LYS A 234 -3.30 29.08 13.66
N GLU A 235 -4.37 28.70 14.35
CA GLU A 235 -5.75 29.18 14.12
C GLU A 235 -5.89 30.70 14.24
#